data_AF-A0A7S3Y7R0-F1
#
_entry.id   AF-A0A7S3Y7R0-F1
#
_cell.length_a   1.000
_cell.length_b   1.000
_cell.length_c   1.000
_cell.angle_alpha   90.00
_cell.angle_beta   90.00
_cell.angle_gamma   90.00
#
_symmetry.space_group_name_H-M   'P 1'
#
loop_
_entity.id
_entity.type
_entity.pdbx_description
1 polymer ?
#
loop_
_entity_poly.entity_id
_entity_poly.type
_entity_poly.pdbx_seq_one_letter_code
_entity_poly.pdbx_strand_id
1 'polypeptide(L)'
;GRGGGGGSGRPFRKLLLERCQREFEVDRARALRQLEEAPLPADAKEEKRLVLRAAYLGHIRFIGELYKCGLVREQIVHRCVVELFGDPDAPDEEQLASAVRLLTTVGAQLERGASNDNYRHAVKAYAKEARRLSKDPRLSSRVRFLLQDLVDLRECHWVPRREEAQATTKAQVKSAALREERRAGAGGGGGFGS
;
A
#
# COMPACT_ATOMS: atom_id res chain seq x y z
N GLY A 1 33.15 -31.67 -21.00
CA GLY A 1 33.01 -30.23 -21.26
C GLY A 1 32.17 -29.62 -20.15
N ARG A 2 32.68 -28.57 -19.49
CA ARG A 2 31.98 -27.83 -18.43
C ARG A 2 31.66 -26.40 -18.92
N GLY A 3 30.54 -25.86 -18.44
CA GLY A 3 30.15 -24.44 -18.51
C GLY A 3 28.92 -24.24 -19.39
N GLY A 4 27.73 -23.85 -18.93
CA GLY A 4 27.36 -23.15 -17.70
C GLY A 4 27.17 -21.66 -17.96
N GLY A 5 26.25 -21.29 -18.87
CA GLY A 5 25.90 -19.90 -19.18
C GLY A 5 24.55 -19.51 -18.58
N GLY A 6 24.55 -18.59 -17.62
CA GLY A 6 23.32 -18.10 -16.98
C GLY A 6 23.59 -17.01 -15.93
N GLY A 7 23.87 -15.79 -16.37
CA GLY A 7 24.09 -14.68 -15.45
C GLY A 7 24.04 -13.31 -16.10
N SER A 8 22.90 -12.63 -16.05
CA SER A 8 22.81 -11.19 -16.36
C SER A 8 21.80 -10.38 -15.52
N GLY A 9 21.05 -10.99 -14.59
CA GLY A 9 20.09 -10.26 -13.72
C GLY A 9 20.59 -9.91 -12.30
N ARG A 10 21.71 -10.46 -11.86
CA ARG A 10 22.25 -10.29 -10.50
C ARG A 10 22.83 -8.89 -10.18
N PRO A 11 23.48 -8.14 -11.10
CA PRO A 11 24.07 -6.84 -10.75
C PRO A 11 23.03 -5.73 -10.59
N PHE A 12 21.99 -5.70 -11.42
CA PHE A 12 20.93 -4.68 -11.35
C PHE A 12 20.10 -4.79 -10.07
N ARG A 13 19.69 -6.02 -9.70
CA ARG A 13 18.95 -6.26 -8.46
C ARG A 13 19.75 -5.86 -7.22
N LYS A 14 21.06 -6.16 -7.20
CA LYS A 14 21.95 -5.75 -6.11
C LYS A 14 22.11 -4.23 -6.03
N LEU A 15 22.31 -3.57 -7.17
CA LEU A 15 22.45 -2.11 -7.23
C LEU A 15 21.17 -1.39 -6.80
N LEU A 16 20.00 -1.88 -7.25
CA LEU A 16 18.70 -1.35 -6.87
C LEU A 16 18.47 -1.51 -5.36
N LEU A 17 18.74 -2.70 -4.82
CA LEU A 17 18.67 -2.98 -3.38
C LEU A 17 19.58 -2.05 -2.58
N GLU A 18 20.85 -1.92 -2.97
CA GLU A 18 21.81 -1.04 -2.30
C GLU A 18 21.39 0.43 -2.36
N ARG A 19 20.82 0.89 -3.48
CA ARG A 19 20.31 2.26 -3.60
C ARG A 19 19.08 2.46 -2.72
N CYS A 20 18.10 1.55 -2.77
CA CYS A 20 16.90 1.61 -1.93
C CYS A 20 17.26 1.58 -0.44
N GLN A 21 18.26 0.79 -0.05
CA GLN A 21 18.66 0.66 1.35
C GLN A 21 19.42 1.90 1.86
N ARG A 22 20.27 2.52 1.04
CA ARG A 22 20.92 3.81 1.37
C ARG A 22 19.90 4.94 1.54
N GLU A 23 18.97 5.07 0.59
CA GLU A 23 17.91 6.08 0.60
C GLU A 23 16.96 5.89 1.80
N PHE A 24 16.75 4.65 2.25
CA PHE A 24 15.82 4.31 3.34
C PHE A 24 16.37 4.66 4.73
N GLU A 25 17.57 4.18 5.10
CA GLU A 25 18.08 4.26 6.48
C GLU A 25 18.99 5.48 6.73
N VAL A 26 19.87 5.80 5.78
CA VAL A 26 20.94 6.79 6.01
C VAL A 26 20.49 8.20 5.66
N ASP A 27 19.80 8.36 4.53
CA ASP A 27 19.47 9.70 4.02
C ASP A 27 18.33 10.35 4.82
N ARG A 28 17.33 9.59 5.28
CA ARG A 28 16.23 10.16 6.07
C ARG A 28 16.66 10.61 7.46
N ALA A 29 17.35 9.75 8.22
CA ALA A 29 17.80 10.10 9.56
C ALA A 29 18.76 11.30 9.52
N ARG A 30 19.63 11.35 8.51
CA ARG A 30 20.49 12.51 8.23
C ARG A 30 19.66 13.75 7.88
N ALA A 31 18.68 13.65 6.99
CA ALA A 31 17.85 14.78 6.58
C ALA A 31 17.04 15.36 7.74
N LEU A 32 16.49 14.52 8.62
CA LEU A 32 15.77 14.98 9.82
C LEU A 32 16.71 15.71 10.79
N ARG A 33 17.89 15.15 11.08
CA ARG A 33 18.89 15.82 11.94
C ARG A 33 19.35 17.15 11.36
N GLN A 34 19.65 17.19 10.05
CA GLN A 34 20.03 18.43 9.37
C GLN A 34 18.92 19.48 9.42
N LEU A 35 17.65 19.07 9.35
CA LEU A 35 16.53 19.98 9.49
C LEU A 35 16.39 20.52 10.92
N GLU A 36 16.59 19.67 11.93
CA GLU A 36 16.57 20.06 13.34
C GLU A 36 17.67 21.07 13.66
N GLU A 37 18.90 20.83 13.18
CA GLU A 37 20.08 21.69 13.37
C GLU A 37 20.06 22.96 12.51
N ALA A 38 19.23 23.03 11.47
CA ALA A 38 19.20 24.18 10.57
C ALA A 38 18.78 25.47 11.30
N PRO A 39 19.39 26.63 11.02
CA PRO A 39 18.99 27.93 11.58
C PRO A 39 17.78 28.50 10.81
N LEU A 40 16.70 27.73 10.77
CA LEU A 40 15.44 28.10 10.13
C LEU A 40 14.37 28.45 11.18
N PRO A 41 13.46 29.39 10.88
CA PRO A 41 12.32 29.64 11.74
C PRO A 41 11.38 28.41 11.80
N ALA A 42 10.57 28.32 12.87
CA ALA A 42 9.85 27.10 13.23
C ALA A 42 8.81 26.68 12.17
N ASP A 43 8.16 27.65 11.54
CA ASP A 43 7.23 27.46 10.43
C ASP A 43 7.91 26.84 9.20
N ALA A 44 9.08 27.36 8.80
CA ALA A 44 9.87 26.82 7.70
C ALA A 44 10.42 25.42 8.00
N LYS A 45 10.73 25.13 9.28
CA LYS A 45 11.10 23.77 9.72
C LYS A 45 9.91 22.82 9.60
N GLU A 46 8.73 23.25 10.02
CA GLU A 46 7.52 22.45 9.94
C GLU A 46 7.17 22.10 8.49
N GLU A 47 7.20 23.07 7.58
CA GLU A 47 6.95 22.86 6.16
C GLU A 47 7.91 21.81 5.57
N LYS A 48 9.21 21.94 5.84
CA LYS A 48 10.21 20.95 5.39
C LYS A 48 9.99 19.58 6.02
N ARG A 49 9.52 19.51 7.28
CA ARG A 49 9.21 18.25 7.95
C ARG A 49 8.05 17.54 7.24
N LEU A 50 7.01 18.28 6.84
CA LEU A 50 5.89 17.75 6.06
C LEU A 50 6.35 17.19 4.71
N VAL A 51 7.25 17.90 4.00
CA VAL A 51 7.81 17.42 2.72
C VAL A 51 8.61 16.14 2.90
N LEU A 52 9.52 16.09 3.88
CA LEU A 52 10.32 14.89 4.19
C LEU A 52 9.42 13.70 4.57
N ARG A 53 8.37 13.98 5.34
CA ARG A 53 7.38 12.97 5.75
C ARG A 53 6.63 12.42 4.55
N ALA A 54 6.12 13.27 3.66
CA ALA A 54 5.41 12.85 2.46
C ALA A 54 6.31 12.00 1.54
N ALA A 55 7.56 12.41 1.34
CA ALA A 55 8.55 11.65 0.57
C ALA A 55 8.79 10.27 1.18
N TYR A 56 8.96 10.19 2.51
CA TYR A 56 9.14 8.94 3.22
C TYR A 56 7.96 7.98 3.07
N LEU A 57 6.72 8.48 3.20
CA LEU A 57 5.52 7.67 2.99
C LEU A 57 5.41 7.15 1.55
N GLY A 58 5.82 7.97 0.57
CA GLY A 58 5.95 7.54 -0.83
C GLY A 58 6.96 6.41 -1.01
N HIS A 59 8.13 6.51 -0.37
CA HIS A 59 9.16 5.48 -0.42
C HIS A 59 8.69 4.15 0.17
N ILE A 60 7.95 4.15 1.28
CA ILE A 60 7.43 2.90 1.87
C ILE A 60 6.47 2.19 0.91
N ARG A 61 5.61 2.95 0.21
CA ARG A 61 4.73 2.35 -0.81
C ARG A 61 5.53 1.72 -1.94
N PHE A 62 6.60 2.41 -2.37
CA PHE A 62 7.51 1.87 -3.38
C PHE A 62 8.20 0.57 -2.91
N ILE A 63 8.61 0.49 -1.64
CA ILE A 63 9.16 -0.75 -1.05
C ILE A 63 8.15 -1.90 -1.15
N GLY A 64 6.87 -1.64 -0.91
CA GLY A 64 5.80 -2.62 -1.09
C GLY A 64 5.73 -3.17 -2.52
N GLU A 65 5.83 -2.29 -3.52
CA GLU A 65 5.86 -2.70 -4.93
C GLU A 65 7.14 -3.48 -5.29
N LEU A 66 8.30 -3.09 -4.74
CA LEU A 66 9.54 -3.86 -4.90
C LEU A 66 9.42 -5.25 -4.28
N TYR A 67 8.71 -5.41 -3.17
CA TYR A 67 8.52 -6.71 -2.51
C TYR A 67 7.66 -7.64 -3.36
N LYS A 68 6.61 -7.11 -4.01
CA LYS A 68 5.80 -7.86 -4.98
C LYS A 68 6.63 -8.40 -6.14
N CYS A 69 7.60 -7.61 -6.61
CA CYS A 69 8.55 -8.03 -7.64
C CYS A 69 9.65 -8.98 -7.12
N GLY A 70 9.62 -9.34 -5.83
CA GLY A 70 10.66 -10.15 -5.18
C GLY A 70 12.00 -9.43 -5.06
N LEU A 71 12.06 -8.11 -5.26
CA LEU A 71 13.31 -7.36 -5.30
C LEU A 71 13.85 -7.08 -3.89
N VAL A 72 12.98 -6.87 -2.91
CA VAL A 72 13.33 -6.69 -1.49
C VAL A 72 12.93 -7.91 -0.65
N ARG A 73 13.59 -8.09 0.50
CA ARG A 73 13.27 -9.15 1.46
C ARG A 73 12.14 -8.72 2.39
N GLU A 74 11.37 -9.69 2.88
CA GLU A 74 10.25 -9.45 3.82
C GLU A 74 10.68 -8.72 5.10
N GLN A 75 11.92 -8.92 5.57
CA GLN A 75 12.46 -8.23 6.74
C GLN A 75 12.35 -6.71 6.64
N ILE A 76 12.59 -6.15 5.45
CA ILE A 76 12.53 -4.70 5.22
C ILE A 76 11.07 -4.21 5.30
N VAL A 77 10.15 -4.99 4.74
CA VAL A 77 8.71 -4.68 4.78
C VAL A 77 8.20 -4.72 6.22
N HIS A 78 8.58 -5.74 7.00
CA HIS A 78 8.22 -5.82 8.42
C HIS A 78 8.72 -4.61 9.22
N ARG A 79 9.95 -4.14 8.97
CA ARG A 79 10.46 -2.90 9.61
C ARG A 79 9.60 -1.70 9.24
N CYS A 80 9.25 -1.53 7.96
CA CYS A 80 8.40 -0.44 7.51
C CYS A 80 7.01 -0.47 8.18
N VAL A 81 6.41 -1.66 8.33
CA VAL A 81 5.11 -1.80 9.00
C VAL A 81 5.21 -1.39 10.46
N VAL A 82 6.22 -1.88 11.20
CA VAL A 82 6.42 -1.50 12.61
C VAL A 82 6.60 0.00 12.75
N GLU A 83 7.40 0.61 11.89
CA GLU A 83 7.63 2.05 11.92
C GLU A 83 6.37 2.87 11.61
N LEU A 84 5.50 2.38 10.71
CA LEU A 84 4.24 3.04 10.37
C LEU A 84 3.16 2.88 11.44
N PHE A 85 3.17 1.81 12.24
CA PHE A 85 2.29 1.71 13.41
C PHE A 85 2.72 2.67 14.51
N GLY A 86 4.02 2.96 14.61
CA GLY A 86 4.55 4.04 15.44
C GLY A 86 4.27 3.83 16.94
N ASP A 87 4.10 4.96 17.64
CA ASP A 87 3.80 4.99 19.06
C ASP A 87 2.29 4.73 19.31
N PRO A 88 1.92 3.67 20.05
CA PRO A 88 0.53 3.38 20.41
C PRO A 88 -0.18 4.50 21.20
N ASP A 89 0.59 5.32 21.92
CA ASP A 89 0.08 6.42 22.76
C ASP A 89 -0.06 7.73 21.98
N ALA A 90 0.60 7.86 20.83
CA ALA A 90 0.49 9.01 19.94
C ALA A 90 0.32 8.54 18.48
N PRO A 91 -0.83 7.90 18.14
CA PRO A 91 -1.02 7.31 16.83
C PRO A 91 -1.18 8.37 15.75
N ASP A 92 -0.44 8.21 14.65
CA ASP A 92 -0.48 9.12 13.53
C ASP A 92 -1.36 8.59 12.40
N GLU A 93 -2.43 9.31 12.09
CA GLU A 93 -3.43 8.90 11.11
C GLU A 93 -2.86 8.67 9.70
N GLU A 94 -1.88 9.47 9.28
CA GLU A 94 -1.30 9.36 7.94
C GLU A 94 -0.41 8.12 7.83
N GLN A 95 0.39 7.86 8.87
CA GLN A 95 1.20 6.66 8.96
C GLN A 95 0.34 5.40 9.03
N LEU A 96 -0.71 5.39 9.86
CA LEU A 96 -1.66 4.28 9.94
C LEU A 96 -2.36 4.01 8.60
N ALA A 97 -2.80 5.06 7.90
CA ALA A 97 -3.37 4.91 6.57
C ALA A 97 -2.35 4.38 5.55
N SER A 98 -1.06 4.71 5.71
CA SER A 98 0.01 4.12 4.90
C SER A 98 0.27 2.64 5.26
N ALA A 99 0.19 2.29 6.55
CA ALA A 99 0.36 0.92 7.05
C ALA A 99 -0.71 0.00 6.48
N VAL A 100 -1.97 0.45 6.54
CA VAL A 100 -3.11 -0.26 5.97
C VAL A 100 -2.90 -0.47 4.47
N ARG A 101 -2.54 0.58 3.72
CA ARG A 101 -2.29 0.45 2.27
C ARG A 101 -1.17 -0.54 1.96
N LEU A 102 -0.04 -0.46 2.67
CA LEU A 102 1.07 -1.39 2.49
C LEU A 102 0.61 -2.83 2.75
N LEU A 103 -0.04 -3.09 3.88
CA LEU A 103 -0.50 -4.43 4.27
C LEU A 103 -1.60 -4.96 3.36
N THR A 104 -2.50 -4.12 2.84
CA THR A 104 -3.47 -4.54 1.81
C THR A 104 -2.75 -5.02 0.54
N THR A 105 -1.67 -4.35 0.15
CA THR A 105 -0.90 -4.69 -1.06
C THR A 105 -0.04 -5.95 -0.88
N VAL A 106 0.64 -6.11 0.25
CA VAL A 106 1.68 -7.15 0.43
C VAL A 106 1.35 -8.20 1.50
N GLY A 107 0.30 -8.00 2.31
CA GLY A 107 -0.01 -8.81 3.49
C GLY A 107 -0.27 -10.27 3.17
N ALA A 108 -0.92 -10.56 2.05
CA ALA A 108 -1.16 -11.93 1.58
C ALA A 108 0.15 -12.67 1.27
N GLN A 109 1.12 -11.98 0.65
CA GLN A 109 2.43 -12.52 0.32
C GLN A 109 3.31 -12.62 1.58
N LEU A 110 3.24 -11.65 2.49
CA LEU A 110 3.93 -11.70 3.78
C LEU A 110 3.46 -12.88 4.64
N GLU A 111 2.16 -13.14 4.72
CA GLU A 111 1.64 -14.19 5.61
C GLU A 111 1.86 -15.60 5.04
N ARG A 112 1.67 -15.78 3.72
CA ARG A 112 1.91 -17.08 3.06
C ARG A 112 3.40 -17.36 2.85
N GLY A 113 4.16 -16.34 2.47
CA GLY A 113 5.58 -16.41 2.12
C GLY A 113 6.53 -16.24 3.30
N ALA A 114 6.02 -16.09 4.53
CA ALA A 114 6.82 -15.91 5.74
C ALA A 114 7.92 -16.99 5.85
N SER A 115 9.19 -16.56 5.91
CA SER A 115 10.33 -17.49 6.02
C SER A 115 10.42 -18.20 7.37
N ASN A 116 9.77 -17.67 8.41
CA ASN A 116 9.75 -18.24 9.75
C ASN A 116 8.45 -17.87 10.49
N ASP A 117 8.23 -18.54 11.63
CA ASP A 117 7.04 -18.34 12.44
C ASP A 117 6.99 -16.96 13.11
N ASN A 118 8.13 -16.31 13.36
CA ASN A 118 8.16 -14.97 13.92
C ASN A 118 7.51 -13.95 12.97
N TYR A 119 7.81 -14.03 11.67
CA TYR A 119 7.18 -13.15 10.66
C TYR A 119 5.69 -13.44 10.50
N ARG A 120 5.30 -14.72 10.55
CA ARG A 120 3.87 -15.11 10.54
C ARG A 120 3.14 -14.55 11.77
N HIS A 121 3.77 -14.61 12.94
CA HIS A 121 3.25 -14.03 14.17
C HIS A 121 3.24 -12.50 14.13
N ALA A 122 4.20 -11.86 13.46
CA ALA A 122 4.21 -10.42 13.27
C ALA A 122 2.99 -9.93 12.47
N VAL A 123 2.62 -10.62 11.38
CA VAL A 123 1.40 -10.27 10.62
C VAL A 123 0.13 -10.39 11.49
N LYS A 124 0.03 -11.44 12.32
CA LYS A 124 -1.04 -11.58 13.31
C LYS A 124 -1.05 -10.43 14.33
N ALA A 125 0.13 -10.02 14.79
CA ALA A 125 0.27 -8.91 15.73
C ALA A 125 -0.18 -7.58 15.12
N TYR A 126 0.17 -7.29 13.87
CA TYR A 126 -0.29 -6.09 13.16
C TYR A 126 -1.82 -6.04 13.06
N ALA A 127 -2.46 -7.16 12.72
CA ALA A 127 -3.92 -7.23 12.67
C ALA A 127 -4.57 -7.06 14.05
N LYS A 128 -3.95 -7.59 15.11
CA LYS A 128 -4.39 -7.38 16.50
C LYS A 128 -4.31 -5.90 16.87
N GLU A 129 -3.21 -5.24 16.53
CA GLU A 129 -3.02 -3.81 16.81
C GLU A 129 -3.98 -2.95 16.00
N ALA A 130 -4.18 -3.27 14.72
CA ALA A 130 -5.18 -2.61 13.88
C ALA A 130 -6.60 -2.72 14.48
N ARG A 131 -6.97 -3.87 15.03
CA ARG A 131 -8.26 -4.05 15.73
C ARG A 131 -8.36 -3.24 17.01
N ARG A 132 -7.26 -3.05 17.73
CA ARG A 132 -7.23 -2.18 18.93
C ARG A 132 -7.45 -0.73 18.51
N LEU A 133 -6.67 -0.27 17.55
CA LEU A 133 -6.72 1.09 17.02
C LEU A 133 -8.04 1.40 16.32
N SER A 134 -8.71 0.42 15.67
CA SER A 134 -10.03 0.64 15.06
C SER A 134 -11.12 1.03 16.06
N LYS A 135 -10.88 0.82 17.36
CA LYS A 135 -11.77 1.19 18.46
C LYS A 135 -11.29 2.42 19.23
N ASP A 136 -10.16 3.01 18.85
CA ASP A 136 -9.55 4.13 19.56
C ASP A 136 -10.27 5.45 19.25
N PRO A 137 -10.92 6.10 20.23
CA PRO A 137 -11.68 7.34 19.98
C PRO A 137 -10.81 8.54 19.59
N ARG A 138 -9.48 8.46 19.74
CA ARG A 138 -8.54 9.51 19.33
C ARG A 138 -8.40 9.59 17.80
N LEU A 139 -8.76 8.53 17.09
CA LEU A 139 -8.66 8.43 15.63
C LEU A 139 -9.97 8.81 14.94
N SER A 140 -9.84 9.50 13.81
CA SER A 140 -10.96 9.79 12.93
C SER A 140 -11.68 8.51 12.51
N SER A 141 -12.99 8.61 12.31
CA SER A 141 -13.81 7.48 11.85
C SER A 141 -13.26 6.87 10.56
N ARG A 142 -12.71 7.71 9.66
CA ARG A 142 -12.08 7.27 8.41
C ARG A 142 -10.93 6.29 8.66
N VAL A 143 -10.00 6.61 9.55
CA VAL A 143 -8.85 5.74 9.84
C VAL A 143 -9.29 4.50 10.60
N ARG A 144 -10.25 4.64 11.52
CA ARG A 144 -10.85 3.48 12.20
C ARG A 144 -11.49 2.49 11.23
N PHE A 145 -12.21 2.98 10.21
CA PHE A 145 -12.76 2.15 9.15
C PHE A 145 -11.67 1.48 8.31
N LEU A 146 -10.62 2.21 7.91
CA LEU A 146 -9.48 1.62 7.18
C LEU A 146 -8.82 0.47 7.95
N LEU A 147 -8.64 0.63 9.25
CA LEU A 147 -8.08 -0.40 10.12
C LEU A 147 -9.02 -1.60 10.25
N GLN A 148 -10.33 -1.35 10.35
CA GLN A 148 -11.33 -2.43 10.37
C GLN A 148 -11.36 -3.19 9.04
N ASP A 149 -11.29 -2.48 7.90
CA ASP A 149 -11.25 -3.09 6.57
C ASP A 149 -10.02 -4.00 6.40
N LEU A 150 -8.86 -3.61 6.95
CA LEU A 150 -7.66 -4.44 6.97
C LEU A 150 -7.85 -5.72 7.78
N VAL A 151 -8.46 -5.60 8.96
CA VAL A 151 -8.75 -6.74 9.83
C VAL A 151 -9.68 -7.72 9.12
N ASP A 152 -10.76 -7.22 8.54
CA ASP A 152 -11.73 -8.02 7.80
C ASP A 152 -11.09 -8.67 6.56
N LEU A 153 -10.25 -7.93 5.82
CA LEU A 153 -9.52 -8.45 4.65
C LEU A 153 -8.68 -9.67 5.03
N ARG A 154 -8.00 -9.62 6.17
CA ARG A 154 -7.20 -10.75 6.66
C ARG A 154 -8.08 -11.91 7.11
N GLU A 155 -9.21 -11.67 7.78
CA GLU A 155 -10.18 -12.70 8.16
C GLU A 155 -10.79 -13.40 6.93
N CYS A 156 -10.97 -12.67 5.84
CA CYS A 156 -11.32 -13.20 4.53
C CYS A 156 -10.12 -13.79 3.76
N HIS A 157 -9.06 -14.22 4.45
CA HIS A 157 -7.85 -14.83 3.86
C HIS A 157 -7.20 -13.98 2.74
N TRP A 158 -7.23 -12.66 2.90
CA TRP A 158 -6.71 -11.68 1.93
C TRP A 158 -7.42 -11.68 0.58
N VAL A 159 -8.68 -12.14 0.54
CA VAL A 159 -9.54 -12.04 -0.64
C VAL A 159 -10.30 -10.71 -0.58
N PRO A 160 -10.07 -9.77 -1.52
CA PRO A 160 -10.81 -8.52 -1.56
C PRO A 160 -12.30 -8.77 -1.76
N ARG A 161 -13.15 -8.09 -0.99
CA ARG A 161 -14.63 -8.24 -1.04
C ARG A 161 -15.24 -7.77 -2.37
N ARG A 162 -14.52 -6.91 -3.10
CA ARG A 162 -14.79 -6.47 -4.46
C ARG A 162 -13.44 -6.42 -5.15
N GLU A 163 -13.26 -7.12 -6.28
CA GLU A 163 -12.24 -6.69 -7.25
C GLU A 163 -12.47 -5.20 -7.46
N GLU A 164 -11.41 -4.38 -7.45
CA GLU A 164 -11.51 -2.97 -7.78
C GLU A 164 -12.42 -2.84 -8.99
N ALA A 165 -13.66 -2.39 -8.77
CA ALA A 165 -14.55 -2.09 -9.85
C ALA A 165 -13.83 -0.95 -10.56
N GLN A 166 -13.11 -1.28 -11.63
CA GLN A 166 -12.69 -0.33 -12.64
C GLN A 166 -13.90 0.57 -12.81
N ALA A 167 -13.80 1.80 -12.33
CA ALA A 167 -14.88 2.74 -12.45
C ALA A 167 -15.22 2.76 -13.93
N THR A 168 -16.34 2.15 -14.31
CA THR A 168 -16.81 2.14 -15.69
C THR A 168 -16.85 3.59 -16.08
N THR A 169 -15.95 3.99 -16.98
CA THR A 169 -15.79 5.37 -17.37
C THR A 169 -17.13 5.88 -17.90
N LYS A 170 -17.49 7.15 -17.69
CA LYS A 170 -18.76 7.73 -18.19
C LYS A 170 -19.02 7.40 -19.67
N ALA A 171 -17.96 7.20 -20.46
CA ALA A 171 -18.01 6.74 -21.85
C ALA A 171 -18.64 5.34 -22.02
N GLN A 172 -18.34 4.39 -21.13
CA GLN A 172 -18.89 3.03 -21.17
C GLN A 172 -20.37 2.98 -20.75
N VAL A 173 -20.79 3.86 -19.82
CA VAL A 173 -22.20 3.97 -19.44
C VAL A 173 -23.03 4.59 -20.58
N LYS A 174 -22.50 5.61 -21.27
CA LYS A 174 -23.17 6.25 -22.41
C LYS A 174 -23.27 5.33 -23.63
N SER A 175 -22.24 4.51 -23.89
CA SER A 175 -22.27 3.56 -25.02
C SER A 175 -23.22 2.38 -24.77
N ALA A 176 -23.36 1.93 -23.52
CA ALA A 176 -24.35 0.93 -23.14
C ALA A 176 -25.79 1.45 -23.33
N ALA A 177 -26.09 2.67 -22.85
CA ALA A 177 -27.40 3.28 -23.01
C ALA A 177 -27.81 3.48 -24.48
N LEU A 178 -26.88 3.97 -25.33
CA LEU A 178 -27.11 4.12 -26.78
C LEU A 178 -27.38 2.79 -27.50
N ARG A 179 -26.73 1.71 -27.04
CA ARG A 179 -26.89 0.38 -27.64
C ARG A 179 -28.21 -0.26 -27.24
N GLU A 180 -28.71 0.04 -26.04
CA GLU A 180 -30.02 -0.38 -25.56
C GLU A 180 -31.16 0.38 -26.25
N GLU A 181 -31.04 1.70 -26.42
CA GLU A 181 -31.99 2.51 -27.20
C GLU A 181 -32.10 2.04 -28.66
N ARG A 182 -30.97 1.70 -29.31
CA ARG A 182 -30.96 1.14 -30.67
C ARG A 182 -31.62 -0.24 -30.76
N ARG A 183 -31.58 -1.04 -29.68
CA ARG A 183 -32.25 -2.35 -29.63
C ARG A 183 -33.76 -2.21 -29.39
N ALA A 184 -34.17 -1.26 -28.55
CA ALA A 184 -35.58 -1.00 -28.28
C ALA A 184 -36.31 -0.39 -29.50
N GLY A 185 -35.63 0.38 -30.33
CA GLY A 185 -36.22 1.00 -31.53
C GLY A 185 -36.48 0.06 -32.72
N ALA A 186 -35.94 -1.17 -32.72
CA ALA A 186 -36.04 -2.10 -33.86
C ALA A 186 -37.18 -3.13 -33.76
N GLY A 187 -38.00 -3.10 -32.70
CA GLY A 187 -39.02 -4.11 -32.43
C GLY A 187 -40.46 -3.78 -32.86
N GLY A 188 -40.72 -2.61 -33.46
CA GLY A 188 -42.09 -2.17 -33.77
C GLY A 188 -42.36 -2.06 -35.27
N GLY A 189 -42.78 -3.16 -35.91
CA GLY A 189 -43.14 -3.12 -37.34
C GLY A 189 -43.62 -4.45 -37.89
N GLY A 190 -44.57 -5.10 -37.21
CA GLY A 190 -45.22 -6.32 -37.69
C GLY A 190 -46.72 -6.14 -37.88
N GLY A 191 -47.15 -6.03 -39.15
CA GLY A 191 -48.39 -6.62 -39.67
C GLY A 191 -49.67 -5.77 -39.66
N PHE A 192 -50.29 -5.63 -40.84
CA PHE A 192 -51.73 -5.69 -41.17
C PHE A 192 -51.86 -5.29 -42.66
N GLY A 193 -52.58 -5.93 -43.59
CA GLY A 193 -53.46 -7.09 -43.59
C GLY A 193 -54.14 -7.22 -44.97
N SER A 194 -54.83 -8.34 -45.17
CA SER A 194 -55.66 -8.79 -46.32
C SER A 194 -54.95 -9.25 -47.58
#